data_AF-A0A4U0QRR5-F1
#
_entry.id   AF-A0A4U0QRR5-F1
#
_cell.length_a   1.000
_cell.length_b   1.000
_cell.length_c   1.000
_cell.angle_alpha   90.00
_cell.angle_beta   90.00
_cell.angle_gamma   90.00
#
_symmetry.space_group_name_H-M   'P 1'
#
loop_
_entity.id
_entity.type
_entity.pdbx_description
1 polymer ?
#
loop_
_entity_poly.entity_id
_entity_poly.type
_entity_poly.pdbx_seq_one_letter_code
_entity_poly.pdbx_strand_id
1 'polypeptide(L)'
;MTHEQMLAALSPVRLPAALTALSWSETLALLSLGLIAGGVLGAALLPLTRRRGPRARPDDPHALPVPERLLVLSRRLGHLPTALRAAAYGAAPPPSDHAIKAIARRARLRRPWRR
;
A
#
# COMPACT_ATOMS: atom_id res chain seq x y z
N MET A 1 -9.77 -27.65 54.28
CA MET A 1 -9.68 -26.40 53.50
C MET A 1 -9.33 -26.75 52.07
N THR A 2 -10.09 -26.24 51.10
CA THR A 2 -9.88 -26.54 49.68
C THR A 2 -8.86 -25.58 49.06
N HIS A 3 -8.19 -26.00 48.00
CA HIS A 3 -7.17 -25.18 47.31
C HIS A 3 -7.72 -23.79 46.90
N GLU A 4 -8.99 -23.72 46.50
CA GLU A 4 -9.67 -22.46 46.22
C GLU A 4 -9.81 -21.53 47.43
N GLN A 5 -10.06 -22.07 48.62
CA GLN A 5 -10.12 -21.26 49.85
C GLN A 5 -8.75 -20.68 50.21
N MET A 6 -7.66 -21.38 49.87
CA MET A 6 -6.29 -20.92 50.09
C MET A 6 -5.88 -19.84 49.08
N LEU A 7 -6.30 -19.97 47.82
CA LEU A 7 -6.09 -18.94 46.78
C LEU A 7 -6.88 -17.66 47.07
N ALA A 8 -8.12 -17.76 47.56
CA ALA A 8 -8.94 -16.61 47.94
C ALA A 8 -8.38 -15.83 49.15
N ALA A 9 -7.64 -16.50 50.04
CA ALA A 9 -7.03 -15.89 51.22
C ALA A 9 -5.71 -15.16 50.93
N LEU A 10 -5.02 -15.48 49.84
CA LEU A 10 -3.68 -14.94 49.51
C LEU A 10 -3.71 -13.62 48.73
N SER A 11 -4.86 -13.21 48.22
CA SER A 11 -4.99 -11.96 47.47
C SER A 11 -6.41 -11.43 47.61
N PRO A 12 -6.67 -10.40 48.44
CA PRO A 12 -7.85 -9.59 48.23
C PRO A 12 -7.69 -9.00 46.83
N VAL A 13 -8.51 -9.46 45.87
CA VAL A 13 -8.58 -8.90 44.52
C VAL A 13 -9.02 -7.44 44.69
N ARG A 14 -8.04 -6.56 44.88
CA ARG A 14 -8.22 -5.12 44.95
C ARG A 14 -8.20 -4.57 43.54
N LEU A 15 -9.06 -5.09 42.68
CA LEU A 15 -9.40 -4.39 41.46
C LEU A 15 -10.34 -3.26 41.87
N PRO A 16 -10.00 -1.98 41.60
CA PRO A 16 -10.90 -0.86 41.80
C PRO A 16 -12.26 -1.18 41.18
N ALA A 17 -13.36 -0.84 41.86
CA ALA A 17 -14.71 -1.18 41.39
C ALA A 17 -15.00 -0.71 39.94
N ALA A 18 -14.33 0.36 39.51
CA ALA A 18 -14.36 0.87 38.14
C ALA A 18 -13.81 -0.12 37.09
N LEU A 19 -12.88 -0.99 37.47
CA LEU A 19 -12.31 -2.05 36.62
C LEU A 19 -13.11 -3.36 36.69
N THR A 20 -13.88 -3.61 37.76
CA THR A 20 -14.81 -4.74 37.81
C THR A 20 -16.11 -4.50 37.05
N ALA A 21 -16.46 -3.24 36.78
CA ALA A 21 -17.66 -2.89 36.03
C ALA A 21 -17.53 -3.16 34.52
N LEU A 22 -16.31 -3.23 34.00
CA LEU A 22 -16.09 -3.37 32.57
C LEU A 22 -15.99 -4.86 32.20
N SER A 23 -17.06 -5.38 31.60
CA SER A 23 -17.08 -6.73 31.06
C SER A 23 -16.10 -6.88 29.90
N TRP A 24 -15.56 -8.08 29.69
CA TRP A 24 -14.65 -8.36 28.54
C TRP A 24 -15.29 -7.98 27.19
N SER A 25 -16.60 -8.16 27.08
CA SER A 25 -17.40 -7.72 25.94
C SER A 25 -17.38 -6.20 25.75
N GLU A 26 -17.52 -5.42 26.82
CA GLU A 26 -17.42 -3.96 26.74
C GLU A 26 -16.01 -3.50 26.39
N THR A 27 -14.98 -4.17 26.91
CA THR A 27 -13.58 -3.85 26.55
C THR A 27 -13.32 -4.07 25.06
N LEU A 28 -13.81 -5.19 24.51
CA LEU A 28 -13.73 -5.49 23.07
C LEU A 28 -14.57 -4.52 22.23
N ALA A 29 -15.76 -4.14 22.71
CA ALA A 29 -16.61 -3.18 22.04
C ALA A 29 -15.94 -1.79 21.97
N LEU A 30 -15.38 -1.30 23.08
CA LEU A 30 -14.66 -0.04 23.14
C LEU A 30 -13.39 -0.04 22.28
N LEU A 31 -12.63 -1.14 22.28
CA LEU A 31 -11.47 -1.31 21.41
C LEU A 31 -11.87 -1.23 19.93
N SER A 32 -12.92 -1.96 19.54
CA SER A 32 -13.43 -1.98 18.18
C SER A 32 -13.95 -0.61 17.76
N LEU A 33 -14.69 0.06 18.64
CA LEU A 33 -15.19 1.41 18.44
C LEU A 33 -14.03 2.40 18.22
N GLY A 34 -12.99 2.33 19.05
CA GLY A 34 -11.79 3.16 18.93
C GLY A 34 -11.05 2.93 17.61
N LEU A 35 -10.91 1.68 17.17
CA LEU A 35 -10.30 1.34 15.87
C LEU A 35 -11.11 1.89 14.70
N ILE A 36 -12.43 1.74 14.73
CA ILE A 36 -13.31 2.27 13.68
C ILE A 36 -13.23 3.79 13.67
N ALA A 37 -13.36 4.45 14.81
CA ALA A 37 -13.30 5.90 14.93
C ALA A 37 -11.93 6.45 14.45
N GLY A 38 -10.83 5.84 14.87
CA GLY A 38 -9.48 6.21 14.44
C GLY A 38 -9.28 6.01 12.94
N GLY A 39 -9.78 4.90 12.38
CA GLY A 39 -9.74 4.63 10.95
C GLY A 39 -10.54 5.64 10.13
N VAL A 40 -11.76 5.97 10.57
CA VAL A 40 -12.61 6.99 9.94
C VAL A 40 -11.95 8.36 10.00
N LEU A 41 -11.40 8.74 11.15
CA LEU A 41 -10.73 10.03 11.33
C LEU A 41 -9.46 10.12 10.46
N GLY A 42 -8.63 9.07 10.46
CA GLY A 42 -7.45 8.98 9.60
C GLY A 42 -7.80 9.05 8.12
N ALA A 43 -8.87 8.34 7.69
CA ALA A 43 -9.37 8.40 6.32
C ALA A 43 -9.92 9.78 5.94
N ALA A 44 -10.59 10.46 6.87
CA ALA A 44 -11.09 11.82 6.70
C ALA A 44 -9.96 12.86 6.61
N LEU A 45 -8.85 12.65 7.34
CA LEU A 45 -7.65 13.49 7.27
C LEU A 45 -6.74 13.15 6.08
N LEU A 46 -6.85 11.94 5.54
CA LEU A 46 -6.07 11.50 4.38
C LEU A 46 -6.19 12.43 3.16
N PRO A 47 -7.37 12.91 2.72
CA PRO A 47 -7.47 13.82 1.58
C PRO A 47 -6.85 15.20 1.87
N LEU A 48 -6.86 15.64 3.12
CA LEU A 48 -6.31 16.94 3.54
C LEU A 48 -4.77 16.90 3.63
N THR A 49 -4.23 15.80 4.14
CA THR A 49 -2.79 15.55 4.25
C THR A 49 -2.18 15.03 2.95
N ARG A 50 -2.98 14.38 2.08
CA ARG A 50 -2.65 14.17 0.67
C ARG A 50 -2.78 15.49 -0.07
N ARG A 51 -1.87 16.43 0.21
CA ARG A 51 -1.50 17.48 -0.74
C ARG A 51 -1.35 16.79 -2.10
N ARG A 52 -2.30 17.04 -2.99
CA ARG A 52 -2.16 16.76 -4.41
C ARG A 52 -1.15 17.77 -4.94
N GLY A 53 0.13 17.58 -4.60
CA GLY A 53 1.19 18.13 -5.42
C GLY A 53 0.95 17.66 -6.85
N PRO A 54 1.27 18.49 -7.87
CA PRO A 54 1.27 17.99 -9.24
C PRO A 54 2.06 16.69 -9.22
N ARG A 55 1.50 15.63 -9.81
CA ARG A 55 2.20 14.36 -9.98
C ARG A 55 3.36 14.59 -10.94
N ALA A 56 4.38 15.34 -10.53
CA ALA A 56 5.73 15.11 -10.97
C ALA A 56 6.06 13.72 -10.41
N ARG A 57 5.70 12.69 -11.19
CA ARG A 57 6.32 11.39 -10.99
C ARG A 57 7.82 11.67 -11.12
N PRO A 58 8.64 11.33 -10.11
CA PRO A 58 10.09 11.43 -10.25
C PRO A 58 10.63 10.55 -11.41
N ASP A 59 9.81 9.62 -11.92
CA ASP A 59 9.93 9.01 -13.25
C ASP A 59 9.05 9.76 -14.26
N ASP A 60 9.45 10.95 -14.72
CA ASP A 60 8.98 11.37 -16.03
C ASP A 60 9.99 10.87 -17.06
N PRO A 61 9.79 9.66 -17.64
CA PRO A 61 10.71 9.16 -18.64
C PRO A 61 10.82 10.13 -19.81
N HIS A 62 9.89 11.06 -20.05
CA HIS A 62 10.02 12.05 -21.13
C HIS A 62 11.23 12.98 -20.99
N ALA A 63 11.84 13.10 -19.80
CA ALA A 63 13.04 13.90 -19.58
C ALA A 63 14.34 13.18 -19.98
N LEU A 64 14.31 11.87 -20.25
CA LEU A 64 15.50 11.10 -20.60
C LEU A 64 15.67 10.95 -22.13
N PRO A 65 16.90 10.79 -22.63
CA PRO A 65 17.15 10.33 -24.00
C PRO A 65 16.37 9.04 -24.29
N VAL A 66 15.85 8.91 -25.50
CA VAL A 66 15.00 7.77 -25.90
C VAL A 66 15.57 6.37 -25.55
N PRO A 67 16.88 6.08 -25.70
CA PRO A 67 17.40 4.76 -25.31
C PRO A 67 17.30 4.49 -23.79
N GLU A 68 17.55 5.50 -22.95
CA GLU A 68 17.45 5.37 -21.49
C GLU A 68 15.99 5.16 -21.05
N ARG A 69 15.05 5.80 -21.75
CA ARG A 69 13.60 5.60 -21.52
C ARG A 69 13.17 4.17 -21.74
N LEU A 70 13.69 3.52 -22.77
CA LEU A 70 13.36 2.12 -23.08
C LEU A 70 13.91 1.17 -22.02
N LEU A 71 15.07 1.46 -21.44
CA LEU A 71 15.66 0.70 -20.33
C LEU A 71 14.90 0.90 -19.02
N VAL A 72 14.52 2.14 -18.68
CA VAL A 72 13.66 2.41 -17.52
C VAL A 72 12.31 1.71 -17.67
N LEU A 73 11.75 1.74 -18.89
CA LEU A 73 10.50 1.05 -19.21
C LEU A 73 10.62 -0.47 -19.07
N SER A 74 11.72 -1.07 -19.52
CA SER A 74 11.95 -2.52 -19.40
C SER A 74 12.11 -2.94 -17.93
N ARG A 75 12.85 -2.16 -17.12
CA ARG A 75 12.99 -2.40 -15.68
C ARG A 75 11.64 -2.33 -14.97
N ARG A 76 10.81 -1.34 -15.30
CA ARG A 76 9.48 -1.16 -14.71
C ARG A 76 8.48 -2.25 -15.11
N LEU A 77 8.57 -2.74 -16.35
CA LEU A 77 7.71 -3.81 -16.86
C LEU A 77 8.25 -5.21 -16.53
N GLY A 78 9.51 -5.31 -16.09
CA GLY A 78 10.24 -6.58 -15.93
C GLY A 78 10.55 -7.30 -17.25
N HIS A 79 10.21 -6.69 -18.39
CA HIS A 79 10.56 -7.15 -19.73
C HIS A 79 10.44 -5.99 -20.73
N LEU A 80 11.20 -6.04 -21.82
CA LEU A 80 11.04 -5.08 -22.92
C LEU A 80 10.02 -5.61 -23.94
N PRO A 81 8.98 -4.85 -24.31
CA PRO A 81 8.06 -5.23 -25.39
C PRO A 81 8.81 -5.45 -26.71
N THR A 82 8.45 -6.50 -27.46
CA THR A 82 9.13 -6.88 -28.72
C THR A 82 9.17 -5.74 -29.74
N ALA A 83 8.09 -4.96 -29.82
CA ALA A 83 7.97 -3.78 -30.69
C ALA A 83 8.97 -2.65 -30.37
N LEU A 84 9.55 -2.64 -29.15
CA LEU A 84 10.53 -1.64 -28.72
C LEU A 84 11.98 -2.17 -28.72
N ARG A 85 12.18 -3.47 -29.02
CA ARG A 85 13.50 -4.10 -28.99
C ARG A 85 14.43 -3.57 -30.07
N ALA A 86 13.93 -3.41 -31.31
CA ALA A 86 14.72 -2.87 -32.41
C ALA A 86 15.19 -1.42 -32.12
N ALA A 87 14.32 -0.60 -31.54
CA ALA A 87 14.66 0.77 -31.15
C ALA A 87 15.65 0.82 -29.97
N ALA A 88 15.57 -0.12 -29.03
CA ALA A 88 16.48 -0.17 -27.88
C ALA A 88 17.92 -0.55 -28.27
N TYR A 89 18.10 -1.38 -29.31
CA TYR A 89 19.41 -1.77 -29.84
C TYR A 89 19.90 -0.89 -31.00
N GLY A 90 19.22 0.23 -31.30
CA GLY A 90 19.60 1.14 -32.38
C GLY A 90 19.38 0.59 -33.79
N ALA A 91 18.73 -0.57 -33.94
CA ALA A 91 18.41 -1.19 -35.23
C ALA A 91 17.24 -0.52 -35.96
N ALA A 92 16.49 0.35 -35.29
CA ALA A 92 15.43 1.15 -35.87
C ALA A 92 15.37 2.53 -35.19
N PRO A 93 14.94 3.58 -35.90
CA PRO A 93 14.70 4.88 -35.29
C PRO A 93 13.63 4.76 -34.19
N PRO A 94 13.76 5.52 -33.09
CA PRO A 94 12.83 5.41 -31.98
C PRO A 94 11.40 5.78 -32.40
N PRO A 95 10.39 4.96 -32.04
CA PRO A 95 9.00 5.30 -32.29
C PRO A 95 8.60 6.52 -31.48
N SER A 96 7.59 7.26 -31.96
CA SER A 96 7.09 8.45 -31.28
C SER A 96 6.62 8.16 -29.85
N ASP A 97 6.70 9.16 -28.98
CA ASP A 97 6.35 9.07 -27.57
C ASP A 97 4.94 8.53 -27.30
N HIS A 98 4.01 8.87 -28.17
CA HIS A 98 2.64 8.38 -28.11
C HIS A 98 2.57 6.86 -28.38
N ALA A 99 3.34 6.38 -29.35
CA ALA A 99 3.43 4.96 -29.67
C ALA A 99 4.10 4.17 -28.53
N ILE A 100 5.17 4.69 -27.92
CA ILE A 100 5.82 4.06 -26.75
C ILE A 100 4.81 3.92 -25.59
N LYS A 101 4.03 4.97 -25.30
CA LYS A 101 2.98 4.92 -24.26
C LYS A 101 1.90 3.88 -24.57
N ALA A 102 1.45 3.79 -25.82
CA ALA A 102 0.44 2.82 -26.24
C ALA A 102 0.96 1.39 -26.09
N ILE A 103 2.19 1.11 -26.52
CA ILE A 103 2.84 -0.20 -26.42
C ILE A 103 3.04 -0.58 -24.95
N ALA A 104 3.53 0.34 -24.11
CA ALA A 104 3.70 0.12 -22.67
C ALA A 104 2.38 -0.19 -21.97
N ARG A 105 1.31 0.56 -22.29
CA ARG A 105 -0.04 0.33 -21.74
C ARG A 105 -0.57 -1.04 -22.14
N ARG A 106 -0.40 -1.42 -23.41
CA ARG A 106 -0.81 -2.74 -23.93
C ARG A 106 -0.03 -3.88 -23.29
N ALA A 107 1.27 -3.70 -23.04
CA ALA A 107 2.10 -4.69 -22.35
C ALA A 107 1.68 -4.89 -20.88
N ARG A 108 1.32 -3.81 -20.18
CA ARG A 108 0.77 -3.89 -18.81
C ARG A 108 -0.59 -4.58 -18.77
N LEU A 109 -1.48 -4.30 -19.73
CA LEU A 109 -2.77 -4.99 -19.87
C LEU A 109 -2.59 -6.47 -20.23
N ARG A 110 -1.54 -6.78 -21.01
CA ARG A 110 -1.18 -8.14 -21.38
C ARG A 110 -0.40 -8.89 -20.31
N ARG A 111 0.01 -8.28 -19.18
CA ARG A 111 0.53 -9.00 -18.02
C ARG A 111 -0.67 -9.70 -17.37
N PRO A 112 -0.95 -10.97 -17.68
CA PRO A 112 -2.03 -11.68 -17.03
C PRO A 112 -1.45 -12.03 -15.66
N TRP A 113 -1.85 -11.29 -14.63
CA TRP A 113 -1.67 -11.63 -13.21
C TRP A 113 -0.80 -12.88 -12.99
N ARG A 114 0.53 -12.71 -13.07
CA ARG A 114 1.44 -13.73 -12.57
C ARG A 114 1.38 -13.56 -11.06
N ARG A 115 0.55 -14.40 -10.45
CA ARG A 115 0.61 -14.77 -9.04
C ARG A 115 2.04 -15.19 -8.69
#